data_AF-A0A2Z6MN71-F1
#
_entry.id   AF-A0A2Z6MN71-F1
#
_cell.length_a   1.000
_cell.length_b   1.000
_cell.length_c   1.000
_cell.angle_alpha   90.00
_cell.angle_beta   90.00
_cell.angle_gamma   90.00
#
_symmetry.space_group_name_H-M   'P 1'
#
loop_
_entity.id
_entity.type
_entity.pdbx_description
1 polymer ?
#
loop_
_entity_poly.entity_id
_entity_poly.type
_entity_poly.pdbx_seq_one_letter_code
_entity_poly.pdbx_strand_id
1 'polypeptide(L)'
;MVLLNRLNSKRVKLRRRIRIKRLCKNVAGIGLVVSQTALFVALLVFALHSIIGLAAAPYIMGGFFGLMKKKRFKWVKGKYSSCKKLYEQIDVAAKGVFIVINDLDTISRMVKRLEDEVEHWREVADICVKNYGHGNGRCEILKMVLREFHDCQTNFMDQLEELEEHIYLCFLTINRSRRLLMEKITDK
;
A
#
# COMPACT_ATOMS: atom_id res chain seq x y z
N MET A 1 -9.42 7.42 -5.63
CA MET A 1 -9.01 7.74 -4.23
C MET A 1 -9.59 6.82 -3.14
N VAL A 2 -10.88 6.46 -3.14
CA VAL A 2 -11.55 5.72 -2.02
C VAL A 2 -10.82 4.42 -1.62
N LEU A 3 -10.40 3.61 -2.60
CA LEU A 3 -9.70 2.34 -2.36
C LEU A 3 -8.35 2.55 -1.64
N LEU A 4 -7.54 3.49 -2.13
CA LEU A 4 -6.24 3.82 -1.55
C LEU A 4 -6.38 4.29 -0.10
N ASN A 5 -7.36 5.14 0.18
CA ASN A 5 -7.67 5.60 1.54
C ASN A 5 -8.06 4.44 2.46
N ARG A 6 -8.89 3.51 1.98
CA ARG A 6 -9.28 2.31 2.73
C ARG A 6 -8.08 1.41 3.03
N LEU A 7 -7.19 1.20 2.05
CA LEU A 7 -5.95 0.42 2.23
C LEU A 7 -5.02 1.09 3.24
N ASN A 8 -4.78 2.40 3.11
CA ASN A 8 -3.97 3.18 4.04
C ASN A 8 -4.51 3.12 5.47
N SER A 9 -5.83 3.28 5.65
CA SER A 9 -6.49 3.17 6.96
C SER A 9 -6.28 1.78 7.58
N LYS A 10 -6.49 0.70 6.81
CA LYS A 10 -6.22 -0.66 7.27
C LYS A 10 -4.74 -0.88 7.60
N ARG A 11 -3.82 -0.38 6.76
CA ARG A 11 -2.37 -0.45 6.97
C ARG A 11 -1.98 0.19 8.31
N VAL A 12 -2.47 1.40 8.59
CA VAL A 12 -2.20 2.10 9.86
C VAL A 12 -2.76 1.33 11.04
N LYS A 13 -4.01 0.84 10.96
CA LYS A 13 -4.63 0.02 12.02
C LYS A 13 -3.81 -1.24 12.33
N LEU A 14 -3.32 -1.94 11.30
CA LEU A 14 -2.52 -3.15 11.48
C LEU A 14 -1.12 -2.85 12.01
N ARG A 15 -0.47 -1.79 11.51
CA ARG A 15 0.83 -1.32 12.03
C ARG A 15 0.73 -1.06 13.54
N ARG A 16 -0.33 -0.38 13.98
CA ARG A 16 -0.61 -0.14 15.41
C ARG A 16 -0.78 -1.46 16.19
N ARG A 17 -1.60 -2.40 15.69
CA ARG A 17 -1.80 -3.71 16.34
C ARG A 17 -0.51 -4.52 16.46
N ILE A 18 0.33 -4.55 15.42
CA ILE A 18 1.62 -5.23 15.43
C ILE A 18 2.55 -4.59 16.47
N ARG A 19 2.61 -3.26 16.51
CA ARG A 19 3.42 -2.51 17.46
C ARG A 19 2.99 -2.79 18.90
N ILE A 20 1.69 -2.70 19.20
CA ILE A 20 1.14 -2.99 20.54
C ILE A 20 1.47 -4.43 20.96
N LYS A 21 1.22 -5.42 20.09
CA LYS A 21 1.56 -6.83 20.41
C LYS A 21 3.05 -7.02 20.69
N ARG A 22 3.93 -6.34 19.96
CA ARG A 22 5.38 -6.39 20.18
C ARG A 22 5.73 -5.82 21.55
N LEU A 23 5.18 -4.67 21.91
CA LEU A 23 5.38 -4.04 23.22
C LEU A 23 4.86 -4.93 24.35
N CYS A 24 3.63 -5.45 24.24
CA CYS A 24 3.08 -6.37 25.24
C CYS A 24 3.94 -7.62 25.41
N LYS A 25 4.51 -8.17 24.32
CA LYS A 25 5.43 -9.32 24.40
C LYS A 25 6.69 -8.97 25.18
N ASN A 26 7.26 -7.79 24.94
CA ASN A 26 8.47 -7.34 25.63
C ASN A 26 8.20 -7.12 27.13
N VAL A 27 7.10 -6.44 27.48
CA VAL A 27 6.71 -6.20 28.88
C VAL A 27 6.36 -7.50 29.60
N ALA A 28 5.63 -8.41 28.97
CA ALA A 28 5.30 -9.71 29.57
C ALA A 28 6.54 -10.56 29.84
N GLY A 29 7.55 -10.50 28.95
CA GLY A 29 8.85 -11.16 29.17
C GLY A 29 9.56 -10.63 30.40
N ILE A 30 9.66 -9.30 30.53
CA ILE A 30 10.28 -8.63 31.69
C ILE A 30 9.52 -8.96 32.98
N GLY A 31 8.18 -8.85 32.96
CA GLY A 31 7.35 -9.14 34.14
C GLY A 31 7.47 -10.58 34.62
N LEU A 32 7.58 -11.56 33.72
CA LEU A 32 7.82 -12.96 34.10
C LEU A 32 9.15 -13.14 34.82
N VAL A 33 10.24 -12.54 34.31
CA VAL A 33 11.56 -12.60 34.96
C VAL A 33 11.51 -11.97 36.35
N VAL A 34 10.96 -10.76 36.46
CA VAL A 34 10.84 -10.06 37.75
C VAL A 34 10.01 -10.87 38.76
N SER A 35 8.87 -11.43 38.33
CA SER A 35 8.03 -12.25 39.20
C SER A 35 8.72 -13.52 39.68
N GLN A 36 9.50 -14.18 38.82
CA GLN A 36 10.24 -15.38 39.16
C GLN A 36 11.35 -15.07 40.17
N THR A 37 12.09 -13.98 39.96
CA THR A 37 13.14 -13.53 40.89
C THR A 37 12.54 -13.16 42.25
N ALA A 38 11.43 -12.42 42.28
CA ALA A 38 10.74 -12.06 43.52
C ALA A 38 10.23 -13.29 44.29
N LEU A 39 9.66 -14.27 43.58
CA LEU A 39 9.22 -15.54 44.17
C LEU A 39 10.39 -16.31 44.80
N PHE A 40 11.54 -16.40 44.10
CA PHE A 40 12.74 -17.03 44.63
C PHE A 40 13.25 -16.35 45.90
N VAL A 41 13.28 -15.02 45.94
CA VAL A 41 13.69 -14.25 47.14
C VAL A 41 12.73 -14.50 48.30
N ALA A 42 11.41 -14.48 48.06
CA ALA A 42 10.41 -14.75 49.08
C ALA A 42 10.53 -16.16 49.66
N LEU A 43 10.77 -17.18 48.83
CA LEU A 43 10.98 -18.56 49.27
C LEU A 43 12.24 -18.70 50.13
N LEU A 44 13.33 -18.00 49.78
CA LEU A 44 14.55 -18.01 50.59
C LEU A 44 14.33 -17.40 51.98
N VAL A 45 13.64 -16.26 52.05
CA VAL A 45 13.27 -15.61 53.32
C VAL A 45 12.40 -16.55 54.16
N PHE A 46 11.40 -17.19 53.55
CA PHE A 46 10.53 -18.14 54.24
C PHE A 46 11.29 -19.37 54.77
N ALA A 47 12.24 -19.90 53.99
CA ALA A 47 13.08 -21.03 54.39
C ALA A 47 13.98 -20.65 55.58
N LEU A 48 14.57 -19.45 55.57
CA LEU A 48 15.37 -18.94 56.69
C LEU A 48 14.53 -18.76 57.96
N HIS A 49 13.29 -18.25 57.85
CA HIS A 49 12.39 -18.11 59.00
C HIS A 49 11.79 -19.45 59.47
N SER A 50 11.64 -20.43 58.58
CA SER A 50 11.13 -21.77 58.93
C SER A 50 12.14 -22.63 59.70
N ILE A 51 13.38 -22.18 59.87
CA ILE A 51 14.32 -22.77 60.84
C ILE A 51 13.78 -22.62 62.29
N ILE A 52 12.76 -21.79 62.53
CA ILE A 52 12.06 -21.64 63.81
C ILE A 52 10.67 -22.34 63.82
N GLY A 53 10.19 -22.91 62.70
CA GLY A 53 8.84 -23.50 62.63
C GLY A 53 8.77 -24.69 61.68
N LEU A 54 8.82 -25.90 62.25
CA LEU A 54 8.78 -27.18 61.55
C LEU A 54 7.42 -27.47 60.87
N ALA A 55 7.51 -28.04 59.67
CA ALA A 55 6.56 -28.89 58.95
C ALA A 55 5.12 -28.38 58.66
N ALA A 56 4.91 -27.99 57.40
CA ALA A 56 3.77 -28.50 56.62
C ALA A 56 4.14 -28.47 55.12
N ALA A 57 4.15 -29.64 54.49
CA ALA A 57 4.57 -29.85 53.11
C ALA A 57 3.68 -29.11 52.09
N PRO A 58 4.23 -28.55 51.00
CA PRO A 58 3.42 -28.12 49.87
C PRO A 58 3.35 -29.27 48.84
N TYR A 59 2.22 -29.95 48.77
CA TYR A 59 1.84 -30.75 47.62
C TYR A 59 0.70 -30.05 46.86
N ILE A 60 0.67 -30.27 45.54
CA ILE A 60 -0.33 -29.82 44.54
C ILE A 60 -0.04 -28.37 44.05
N MET A 61 0.31 -28.10 42.77
CA MET A 61 -0.28 -28.58 41.52
C MET A 61 0.75 -28.50 40.36
N GLY A 62 1.44 -29.61 40.06
CA GLY A 62 2.24 -29.75 38.85
C GLY A 62 1.51 -30.59 37.80
N GLY A 63 0.70 -29.98 36.94
CA GLY A 63 0.06 -30.75 35.86
C GLY A 63 -0.75 -29.97 34.83
N PHE A 64 -1.53 -28.96 35.25
CA PHE A 64 -2.43 -28.26 34.31
C PHE A 64 -1.84 -27.00 33.66
N PHE A 65 -0.72 -26.47 34.18
CA PHE A 65 -0.15 -25.21 33.70
C PHE A 65 0.65 -25.34 32.38
N GLY A 66 1.23 -26.52 32.10
CA GLY A 66 2.09 -26.75 30.94
C GLY A 66 1.34 -26.85 29.60
N LEU A 67 0.16 -27.49 29.61
CA LEU A 67 -0.64 -27.71 28.39
C LEU A 67 -1.36 -26.44 27.94
N MET A 68 -1.92 -25.68 28.89
CA MET A 68 -2.62 -24.42 28.61
C MET A 68 -1.67 -23.34 28.09
N LYS A 69 -0.43 -23.27 28.60
CA LYS A 69 0.62 -22.36 28.10
C LYS A 69 1.03 -22.67 26.65
N LYS A 70 1.25 -23.95 26.30
CA LYS A 70 1.65 -24.34 24.92
C LYS A 70 0.58 -23.98 23.88
N LYS A 71 -0.71 -24.24 24.19
CA LYS A 71 -1.83 -23.88 23.30
C LYS A 71 -1.98 -22.35 23.17
N ARG A 72 -1.95 -21.60 24.29
CA ARG A 72 -2.06 -20.12 24.26
C ARG A 72 -0.90 -19.48 23.50
N PHE A 73 0.32 -19.95 23.69
CA PHE A 73 1.52 -19.40 23.03
C PHE A 73 1.51 -19.66 21.51
N LYS A 74 1.13 -20.87 21.06
CA LYS A 74 0.93 -21.16 19.63
C LYS A 74 -0.15 -20.24 19.02
N TRP A 75 -1.27 -20.03 19.71
CA TRP A 75 -2.37 -19.21 19.22
C TRP A 75 -1.98 -17.72 19.08
N VAL A 76 -1.27 -17.16 20.08
CA VAL A 76 -0.76 -15.78 20.03
C VAL A 76 0.29 -15.60 18.93
N LYS A 77 1.21 -16.56 18.78
CA LYS A 77 2.24 -16.55 17.72
C LYS A 77 1.59 -16.62 16.33
N GLY A 78 0.60 -17.49 16.14
CA GLY A 78 -0.19 -17.58 14.91
C GLY A 78 -0.93 -16.28 14.57
N LYS A 79 -1.60 -15.66 15.55
CA LYS A 79 -2.32 -14.40 15.35
C LYS A 79 -1.39 -13.20 15.11
N TYR A 80 -0.17 -13.20 15.64
CA TYR A 80 0.84 -12.17 15.34
C TYR A 80 1.40 -12.35 13.92
N SER A 81 1.78 -13.58 13.55
CA SER A 81 2.23 -13.92 12.20
C SER A 81 1.19 -13.55 11.14
N SER A 82 -0.07 -13.92 11.35
CA SER A 82 -1.19 -13.57 10.47
C SER A 82 -1.40 -12.06 10.33
N CYS A 83 -1.31 -11.28 11.43
CA CYS A 83 -1.39 -9.81 11.35
C CYS A 83 -0.23 -9.20 10.55
N LYS A 84 0.98 -9.76 10.69
CA LYS A 84 2.17 -9.30 9.95
C LYS A 84 2.03 -9.59 8.46
N LYS A 85 1.61 -10.81 8.09
CA LYS A 85 1.33 -11.19 6.69
C LYS A 85 0.26 -10.30 6.05
N LEU A 86 -0.85 -10.10 6.74
CA LEU A 86 -1.93 -9.25 6.25
C LEU A 86 -1.51 -7.77 6.15
N TYR A 87 -0.60 -7.31 7.00
CA TYR A 87 0.02 -5.99 6.86
C TYR A 87 0.89 -5.90 5.59
N GLU A 88 1.72 -6.91 5.32
CA GLU A 88 2.57 -6.94 4.12
C GLU A 88 1.75 -6.97 2.83
N GLN A 89 0.69 -7.78 2.79
CA GLN A 89 -0.26 -7.81 1.66
C GLN A 89 -0.91 -6.45 1.40
N ILE A 90 -1.41 -5.80 2.46
CA ILE A 90 -2.04 -4.48 2.34
C ILE A 90 -1.01 -3.40 2.00
N ASP A 91 0.24 -3.50 2.47
CA ASP A 91 1.30 -2.55 2.13
C ASP A 91 1.65 -2.63 0.63
N VAL A 92 1.82 -3.83 0.09
CA VAL A 92 2.06 -4.05 -1.34
C VAL A 92 0.87 -3.58 -2.17
N ALA A 93 -0.36 -3.94 -1.78
CA ALA A 93 -1.57 -3.48 -2.47
C ALA A 93 -1.70 -1.95 -2.47
N ALA A 94 -1.43 -1.30 -1.33
CA ALA A 94 -1.51 0.16 -1.22
C ALA A 94 -0.49 0.86 -2.13
N LYS A 95 0.75 0.34 -2.18
CA LYS A 95 1.79 0.86 -3.08
C LYS A 95 1.41 0.68 -4.54
N GLY A 96 0.93 -0.51 -4.93
CA GLY A 96 0.48 -0.78 -6.30
C GLY A 96 -0.66 0.14 -6.72
N VAL A 97 -1.70 0.29 -5.88
CA VAL A 97 -2.82 1.20 -6.18
C VAL A 97 -2.38 2.65 -6.26
N PHE A 98 -1.44 3.09 -5.41
CA PHE A 98 -0.89 4.45 -5.48
C PHE A 98 -0.20 4.72 -6.82
N ILE A 99 0.64 3.78 -7.28
CA ILE A 99 1.35 3.92 -8.56
C ILE A 99 0.34 3.98 -9.72
N VAL A 100 -0.62 3.05 -9.76
CA VAL A 100 -1.64 3.02 -10.81
C VAL A 100 -2.48 4.30 -10.86
N ILE A 101 -2.83 4.88 -9.71
CA ILE A 101 -3.55 6.16 -9.69
C ILE A 101 -2.69 7.27 -10.33
N ASN A 102 -1.40 7.33 -9.99
CA ASN A 102 -0.50 8.35 -10.53
C ASN A 102 -0.25 8.19 -12.04
N ASP A 103 -0.11 6.94 -12.50
CA ASP A 103 0.03 6.64 -13.93
C ASP A 103 -1.24 7.07 -14.69
N LEU A 104 -2.43 6.74 -14.15
CA LEU A 104 -3.71 7.13 -14.74
C LEU A 104 -3.91 8.66 -14.74
N ASP A 105 -3.48 9.37 -13.69
CA ASP A 105 -3.51 10.84 -13.63
C ASP A 105 -2.55 11.46 -14.67
N THR A 106 -1.47 10.76 -15.04
CA THR A 106 -0.54 11.19 -16.09
C THR A 106 -1.12 10.94 -17.47
N ILE A 107 -1.64 9.73 -17.71
CA ILE A 107 -2.38 9.36 -18.93
C ILE A 107 -3.55 10.32 -19.16
N SER A 108 -4.32 10.66 -18.12
CA SER A 108 -5.44 11.60 -18.23
C SER A 108 -5.00 12.99 -18.69
N ARG A 109 -3.83 13.47 -18.25
CA ARG A 109 -3.27 14.76 -18.68
C ARG A 109 -2.78 14.71 -20.13
N MET A 110 -2.19 13.60 -20.54
CA MET A 110 -1.77 13.37 -21.92
C MET A 110 -2.97 13.31 -22.89
N VAL A 111 -4.01 12.56 -22.52
CA VAL A 111 -5.27 12.52 -23.27
C VAL A 111 -5.89 13.91 -23.36
N LYS A 112 -5.85 14.70 -22.26
CA LYS A 112 -6.37 16.06 -22.28
C LYS A 112 -5.60 16.96 -23.26
N ARG A 113 -4.27 16.85 -23.31
CA ARG A 113 -3.43 17.58 -24.26
C ARG A 113 -3.79 17.23 -25.71
N LEU A 114 -4.00 15.95 -26.02
CA LEU A 114 -4.44 15.52 -27.35
C LEU A 114 -5.84 16.03 -27.70
N GLU A 115 -6.77 16.04 -26.73
CA GLU A 115 -8.11 16.60 -26.92
C GLU A 115 -8.03 18.10 -27.23
N ASP A 116 -7.18 18.84 -26.52
CA ASP A 116 -6.99 20.27 -26.74
C ASP A 116 -6.40 20.57 -28.14
N GLU A 117 -5.49 19.73 -28.65
CA GLU A 117 -4.98 19.83 -30.04
C GLU A 117 -6.09 19.56 -31.08
N VAL A 118 -6.96 18.57 -30.85
CA VAL A 118 -8.08 18.26 -31.76
C VAL A 118 -9.10 19.40 -31.78
N GLU A 119 -9.45 19.96 -30.63
CA GLU A 119 -10.34 21.11 -30.55
C GLU A 119 -9.71 22.36 -31.18
N HIS A 120 -8.40 22.57 -31.02
CA HIS A 120 -7.70 23.64 -31.72
C HIS A 120 -7.83 23.52 -33.26
N TRP A 121 -7.64 22.32 -33.83
CA TRP A 121 -7.83 22.11 -35.27
C TRP A 121 -9.28 22.35 -35.71
N ARG A 122 -10.23 21.96 -34.86
CA ARG A 122 -11.64 22.21 -35.12
C ARG A 122 -11.94 23.70 -35.21
N GLU A 123 -11.38 24.52 -34.32
CA GLU A 123 -11.50 25.97 -34.35
C GLU A 123 -10.87 26.59 -35.60
N VAL A 124 -9.65 26.16 -35.95
CA VAL A 124 -8.94 26.62 -37.16
C VAL A 124 -9.74 26.28 -38.43
N ALA A 125 -10.28 25.07 -38.51
CA ALA A 125 -11.12 24.64 -39.63
C ALA A 125 -12.42 25.45 -39.73
N ASP A 126 -13.09 25.72 -38.60
CA ASP A 126 -14.31 26.54 -38.56
C ASP A 126 -14.04 27.99 -39.01
N ILE A 127 -12.92 28.59 -38.58
CA ILE A 127 -12.47 29.90 -39.06
C ILE A 127 -12.23 29.87 -40.57
N CYS A 128 -11.58 28.83 -41.09
CA CYS A 128 -11.33 28.69 -42.53
C CYS A 128 -12.65 28.63 -43.32
N VAL A 129 -13.59 27.78 -42.91
CA VAL A 129 -14.91 27.63 -43.56
C VAL A 129 -15.69 28.94 -43.55
N LYS A 130 -15.74 29.64 -42.41
CA LYS A 130 -16.43 30.93 -42.28
C LYS A 130 -15.85 32.01 -43.19
N ASN A 131 -14.53 32.03 -43.38
CA ASN A 131 -13.84 33.05 -44.18
C ASN A 131 -13.68 32.68 -45.67
N TYR A 132 -13.97 31.44 -46.07
CA TYR A 132 -13.81 30.92 -47.44
C TYR A 132 -14.64 31.67 -48.49
N GLY A 133 -15.69 32.41 -48.09
CA GLY A 133 -16.59 33.16 -48.97
C GLY A 133 -16.21 34.62 -49.26
N HIS A 134 -15.23 35.21 -48.57
CA HIS A 134 -15.01 36.67 -48.58
C HIS A 134 -13.69 37.07 -49.30
N GLY A 135 -13.73 37.22 -50.63
CA GLY A 135 -12.71 37.96 -51.40
C GLY A 135 -11.35 37.27 -51.70
N ASN A 136 -10.44 38.06 -52.28
CA ASN A 136 -9.17 37.66 -52.93
C ASN A 136 -8.10 37.01 -52.01
N GLY A 137 -8.38 36.86 -50.70
CA GLY A 137 -7.46 36.32 -49.68
C GLY A 137 -7.50 34.79 -49.49
N ARG A 138 -8.31 34.07 -50.28
CA ARG A 138 -8.53 32.61 -50.19
C ARG A 138 -7.25 31.77 -50.15
N CYS A 139 -6.28 32.10 -51.00
CA CYS A 139 -5.04 31.34 -51.13
C CYS A 139 -4.15 31.48 -49.88
N GLU A 140 -4.13 32.65 -49.26
CA GLU A 140 -3.30 32.92 -48.08
C GLU A 140 -3.89 32.28 -46.81
N ILE A 141 -5.21 32.28 -46.64
CA ILE A 141 -5.89 31.59 -45.53
C ILE A 141 -5.68 30.07 -45.64
N LEU A 142 -5.85 29.50 -46.84
CA LEU A 142 -5.60 28.08 -47.09
C LEU A 142 -4.13 27.68 -46.82
N LYS A 143 -3.17 28.50 -47.26
CA LYS A 143 -1.74 28.25 -46.99
C LYS A 143 -1.42 28.30 -45.50
N MET A 144 -1.97 29.27 -44.77
CA MET A 144 -1.79 29.38 -43.32
C MET A 144 -2.35 28.13 -42.61
N VAL A 145 -3.57 27.70 -42.96
CA VAL A 145 -4.19 26.50 -42.38
C VAL A 145 -3.39 25.24 -42.70
N LEU A 146 -2.92 25.07 -43.95
CA LEU A 146 -2.12 23.91 -44.34
C LEU A 146 -0.78 23.86 -43.60
N ARG A 147 -0.15 25.02 -43.36
CA ARG A 147 1.09 25.10 -42.60
C ARG A 147 0.88 24.76 -41.13
N GLU A 148 -0.13 25.36 -40.50
CA GLU A 148 -0.48 25.08 -39.09
C GLU A 148 -0.83 23.60 -38.89
N PHE A 149 -1.60 23.03 -39.82
CA PHE A 149 -1.97 21.63 -39.77
C PHE A 149 -0.76 20.70 -39.89
N HIS A 150 0.20 21.03 -40.75
CA HIS A 150 1.41 20.22 -40.90
C HIS A 150 2.30 20.27 -39.64
N ASP A 151 2.51 21.47 -39.09
CA ASP A 151 3.35 21.68 -37.90
C ASP A 151 2.70 21.08 -36.64
N CYS A 152 1.36 21.13 -36.51
CA CYS A 152 0.65 20.50 -35.40
C CYS A 152 0.48 18.98 -35.57
N GLN A 153 0.39 18.46 -36.80
CA GLN A 153 0.21 17.02 -37.05
C GLN A 153 1.40 16.21 -36.51
N THR A 154 2.63 16.70 -36.70
CA THR A 154 3.83 16.04 -36.18
C THR A 154 3.82 16.03 -34.65
N ASN A 155 3.55 17.18 -34.02
CA ASN A 155 3.38 17.29 -32.57
C ASN A 155 2.29 16.34 -32.06
N PHE A 156 1.11 16.29 -32.69
CA PHE A 156 0.03 15.38 -32.28
C PHE A 156 0.44 13.91 -32.33
N MET A 157 1.14 13.49 -33.40
CA MET A 157 1.63 12.12 -33.54
C MET A 157 2.66 11.78 -32.46
N ASP A 158 3.60 12.69 -32.17
CA ASP A 158 4.58 12.50 -31.11
C ASP A 158 3.91 12.37 -29.73
N GLN A 159 2.89 13.21 -29.46
CA GLN A 159 2.11 13.14 -28.21
C GLN A 159 1.30 11.84 -28.10
N LEU A 160 0.81 11.31 -29.23
CA LEU A 160 0.05 10.07 -29.29
C LEU A 160 0.97 8.85 -29.03
N GLU A 161 2.18 8.86 -29.59
CA GLU A 161 3.20 7.85 -29.32
C GLU A 161 3.61 7.87 -27.83
N GLU A 162 3.84 9.05 -27.26
CA GLU A 162 4.14 9.23 -25.83
C GLU A 162 3.02 8.66 -24.93
N LEU A 163 1.76 8.89 -25.31
CA LEU A 163 0.59 8.36 -24.63
C LEU A 163 0.54 6.82 -24.72
N GLU A 164 0.76 6.24 -25.90
CA GLU A 164 0.79 4.79 -26.09
C GLU A 164 1.87 4.14 -25.21
N GLU A 165 3.07 4.71 -25.19
CA GLU A 165 4.17 4.23 -24.34
C GLU A 165 3.78 4.26 -22.86
N HIS A 166 3.20 5.36 -22.38
CA HIS A 166 2.77 5.48 -20.98
C HIS A 166 1.64 4.50 -20.62
N ILE A 167 0.70 4.25 -21.53
CA ILE A 167 -0.34 3.23 -21.36
C ILE A 167 0.31 1.84 -21.23
N TYR A 168 1.25 1.51 -22.11
CA TYR A 168 1.96 0.24 -22.07
C TYR A 168 2.74 0.04 -20.76
N LEU A 169 3.50 1.06 -20.34
CA LEU A 169 4.23 1.06 -19.07
C LEU A 169 3.29 0.95 -17.85
N CYS A 170 2.13 1.61 -17.89
CA CYS A 170 1.10 1.49 -16.86
C CYS A 170 0.61 0.04 -16.75
N PHE A 171 0.31 -0.63 -17.87
CA PHE A 171 -0.10 -2.03 -17.88
C PHE A 171 0.99 -2.97 -17.34
N LEU A 172 2.25 -2.76 -17.73
CA LEU A 172 3.38 -3.50 -17.16
C LEU A 172 3.46 -3.34 -15.64
N THR A 173 3.27 -2.12 -15.15
CA THR A 173 3.30 -1.79 -13.72
C THR A 173 2.11 -2.39 -12.95
N ILE A 174 0.92 -2.41 -13.55
CA ILE A 174 -0.27 -3.11 -13.03
C ILE A 174 0.03 -4.60 -12.90
N ASN A 175 0.54 -5.22 -13.95
CA ASN A 175 0.85 -6.65 -13.98
C ASN A 175 1.92 -7.03 -12.95
N ARG A 176 2.98 -6.23 -12.85
CA ARG A 176 4.00 -6.38 -11.82
C ARG A 176 3.42 -6.25 -10.42
N SER A 177 2.61 -5.23 -10.16
CA SER A 177 1.96 -5.00 -8.86
C SER A 177 1.05 -6.15 -8.47
N ARG A 178 0.28 -6.69 -9.42
CA ARG A 178 -0.57 -7.88 -9.23
C ARG A 178 0.26 -9.11 -8.89
N ARG A 179 1.37 -9.35 -9.59
CA ARG A 179 2.28 -10.48 -9.31
C ARG A 179 2.85 -10.40 -7.89
N LEU A 180 3.39 -9.25 -7.50
CA LEU A 180 3.94 -9.02 -6.15
C LEU A 180 2.87 -9.21 -5.07
N LEU A 181 1.64 -8.78 -5.32
CA LEU A 181 0.53 -9.00 -4.39
C LEU A 181 0.19 -10.50 -4.29
N MET A 182 0.14 -11.22 -5.41
CA MET A 182 -0.13 -12.66 -5.40
C MET A 182 0.96 -13.43 -4.67
N GLU A 183 2.23 -13.11 -4.89
CA GLU A 183 3.34 -13.69 -4.13
C GLU A 183 3.11 -13.51 -2.62
N LYS A 184 2.68 -12.33 -2.16
CA LYS A 184 2.36 -12.12 -0.73
C LYS A 184 1.10 -12.83 -0.23
N ILE A 185 0.18 -13.20 -1.12
CA ILE A 185 -1.02 -13.95 -0.78
C ILE A 185 -0.74 -15.45 -0.70
N THR A 186 0.09 -15.97 -1.60
CA THR A 186 0.42 -17.39 -1.70
C THR A 186 1.58 -17.83 -0.79
N ASP A 187 2.40 -16.89 -0.30
CA ASP A 187 3.51 -17.17 0.62
C ASP A 187 3.00 -17.71 1.99
N LYS A 188 3.14 -19.04 2.17
CA LYS A 188 2.55 -19.84 3.27
C LYS A 188 3.15 -19.58 4.65
#